data_AF-A0A0S8JQQ3-F1
#
_entry.id   AF-A0A0S8JQQ3-F1
#
_cell.length_a   1.000
_cell.length_b   1.000
_cell.length_c   1.000
_cell.angle_alpha   90.00
_cell.angle_beta   90.00
_cell.angle_gamma   90.00
#
_symmetry.space_group_name_H-M   'P 1'
#
loop_
_entity.id
_entity.type
_entity.pdbx_description
1 polymer ?
#
loop_
_entity_poly.entity_id
_entity_poly.type
_entity_poly.pdbx_seq_one_letter_code
_entity_poly.pdbx_strand_id
1 'polypeptide(L)'
;MTLEAYRELGIPDPGKVWNFQDYITTFGALLNLKLEKPYALPVKNSRRSGELFYRMISLENLSFLEDESLPLHEKAHRIKGFVNVYNDLIELYTNVLMKKQYYNPELVEIWIFGLGVTQKMLDLAEKINKSDVPADRRMASGYKSIQGIYLTGLMEVLRQQQYTSQYPVRDLELLTDSLSISVQRNMEWFDEDTSEQIKQAMRAVIDSTSSLKIKNDYLELIEIL
;
A
#
# COMPACT_ATOMS: atom_id res chain seq x y z
N MET A 1 -16.14 0.05 16.51
CA MET A 1 -16.25 -0.61 17.83
C MET A 1 -15.12 -0.10 18.74
N THR A 2 -14.99 -0.54 20.01
CA THR A 2 -13.77 -0.27 20.83
C THR A 2 -12.68 -1.31 20.55
N LEU A 3 -11.44 -1.03 20.96
CA LEU A 3 -10.33 -1.98 20.89
C LEU A 3 -10.62 -3.27 21.68
N GLU A 4 -11.26 -3.18 22.85
CA GLU A 4 -11.66 -4.35 23.64
C GLU A 4 -12.62 -5.25 22.85
N ALA A 5 -13.60 -4.67 22.17
CA ALA A 5 -14.54 -5.43 21.37
C ALA A 5 -13.88 -6.09 20.15
N TYR A 6 -12.83 -5.48 19.57
CA TYR A 6 -12.03 -6.15 18.53
C TYR A 6 -11.18 -7.28 19.11
N ARG A 7 -10.62 -7.10 20.31
CA ARG A 7 -9.86 -8.15 21.02
C ARG A 7 -10.75 -9.36 21.35
N GLU A 8 -12.01 -9.13 21.73
CA GLU A 8 -13.01 -10.20 21.92
C GLU A 8 -13.31 -10.98 20.64
N LEU A 9 -13.09 -10.40 19.45
CA LEU A 9 -13.15 -11.09 18.16
C LEU A 9 -11.85 -11.85 17.81
N GLY A 10 -10.86 -11.87 18.71
CA GLY A 10 -9.57 -12.50 18.49
C GLY A 10 -8.56 -11.64 17.72
N ILE A 11 -8.86 -10.36 17.50
CA ILE A 11 -7.91 -9.45 16.84
C ILE A 11 -6.72 -9.20 17.78
N PRO A 12 -5.46 -9.32 17.29
CA PRO A 12 -4.27 -9.11 18.11
C PRO A 12 -4.17 -7.68 18.65
N ASP A 13 -3.40 -7.53 19.73
CA ASP A 13 -3.12 -6.23 20.33
C ASP A 13 -2.47 -5.28 19.30
N PRO A 14 -3.03 -4.09 19.04
CA PRO A 14 -2.41 -3.11 18.15
C PRO A 14 -1.13 -2.49 18.71
N GLY A 15 -0.81 -2.68 20.00
CA GLY A 15 0.42 -2.21 20.63
C GLY A 15 1.68 -2.99 20.23
N LYS A 16 1.56 -4.20 19.67
CA LYS A 16 2.71 -5.01 19.23
C LYS A 16 2.95 -4.92 17.72
N VAL A 17 4.17 -5.25 17.29
CA VAL A 17 4.48 -5.50 15.88
C VAL A 17 3.72 -6.74 15.40
N TRP A 18 3.02 -6.62 14.28
CA TRP A 18 2.24 -7.71 13.71
C TRP A 18 3.05 -8.55 12.74
N ASN A 19 2.89 -9.87 12.84
CA ASN A 19 3.39 -10.82 11.86
C ASN A 19 2.28 -11.25 10.87
N PHE A 20 2.61 -12.13 9.93
CA PHE A 20 1.64 -12.59 8.93
C PHE A 20 0.44 -13.34 9.53
N GLN A 21 0.63 -14.10 10.62
CA GLN A 21 -0.47 -14.80 11.29
C GLN A 21 -1.43 -13.83 11.98
N ASP A 22 -0.92 -12.72 12.51
CA ASP A 22 -1.74 -11.64 13.06
C ASP A 22 -2.65 -11.02 11.98
N TYR A 23 -2.14 -10.83 10.77
CA TYR A 23 -2.93 -10.37 9.62
C TYR A 23 -4.00 -11.37 9.19
N ILE A 24 -3.67 -12.67 9.08
CA ILE A 24 -4.67 -13.72 8.74
C ILE A 24 -5.81 -13.70 9.75
N THR A 25 -5.47 -13.66 11.05
CA THR A 25 -6.45 -13.67 12.14
C THR A 25 -7.34 -12.42 12.07
N THR A 26 -6.72 -11.25 11.87
CA THR A 26 -7.43 -9.98 11.75
C THR A 26 -8.34 -9.93 10.54
N PHE A 27 -7.86 -10.35 9.37
CA PHE A 27 -8.65 -10.35 8.14
C PHE A 27 -9.89 -11.24 8.28
N GLY A 28 -9.73 -12.47 8.79
CA GLY A 28 -10.86 -13.36 9.03
C GLY A 28 -11.90 -12.77 9.99
N ALA A 29 -11.46 -12.18 11.10
CA ALA A 29 -12.33 -11.53 12.07
C ALA A 29 -13.07 -10.32 11.47
N LEU A 30 -12.35 -9.44 10.76
CA LEU A 30 -12.92 -8.24 10.18
C LEU A 30 -13.81 -8.51 8.96
N LEU A 31 -13.51 -9.54 8.16
CA LEU A 31 -14.35 -9.95 7.03
C LEU A 31 -15.71 -10.45 7.55
N ASN A 32 -15.71 -11.31 8.56
CA ASN A 32 -16.95 -11.76 9.22
C ASN A 32 -17.70 -10.57 9.82
N LEU A 33 -17.00 -9.67 10.51
CA LEU A 33 -17.60 -8.47 11.07
C LEU A 33 -18.21 -7.55 10.00
N LYS A 34 -17.57 -7.41 8.84
CA LYS A 34 -18.07 -6.60 7.72
C LYS A 34 -19.36 -7.18 7.14
N LEU A 35 -19.48 -8.50 7.04
CA LEU A 35 -20.70 -9.17 6.55
C LEU A 35 -21.89 -8.92 7.49
N GLU A 36 -21.66 -8.93 8.81
CA GLU A 36 -22.72 -8.71 9.79
C GLU A 36 -23.01 -7.21 10.05
N LYS A 37 -21.95 -6.39 10.08
CA LYS A 37 -21.96 -4.98 10.46
C LYS A 37 -21.02 -4.19 9.54
N PRO A 38 -21.46 -3.83 8.32
CA PRO A 38 -20.60 -3.21 7.29
C PRO A 38 -19.90 -1.91 7.70
N TYR A 39 -20.40 -1.22 8.72
CA TYR A 39 -19.86 0.05 9.23
C TYR A 39 -18.97 -0.13 10.48
N ALA A 40 -18.69 -1.36 10.87
CA ALA A 40 -17.97 -1.67 12.10
C ALA A 40 -16.47 -1.91 11.91
N LEU A 41 -15.90 -1.67 10.73
CA LEU A 41 -14.45 -1.74 10.52
C LEU A 41 -13.70 -0.66 11.31
N PRO A 42 -12.41 -0.86 11.63
CA PRO A 42 -11.58 0.18 12.23
C PRO A 42 -11.48 1.42 11.33
N VAL A 43 -11.78 2.60 11.90
CA VAL A 43 -11.82 3.88 11.19
C VAL A 43 -10.60 4.73 11.53
N LYS A 44 -9.99 5.38 10.52
CA LYS A 44 -8.89 6.35 10.66
C LYS A 44 -9.29 7.48 11.62
N ASN A 45 -8.37 7.93 12.46
CA ASN A 45 -8.60 9.00 13.47
C ASN A 45 -9.73 8.71 14.51
N SER A 46 -10.36 7.53 14.50
CA SER A 46 -11.34 7.18 15.51
C SER A 46 -10.66 7.01 16.86
N ARG A 47 -11.16 7.69 17.89
CA ARG A 47 -10.69 7.49 19.28
C ARG A 47 -10.86 6.06 19.78
N ARG A 48 -11.75 5.26 19.16
CA ARG A 48 -12.10 3.90 19.61
C ARG A 48 -11.38 2.79 18.84
N SER A 49 -10.92 3.08 17.63
CA SER A 49 -10.44 2.04 16.69
C SER A 49 -9.31 2.52 15.78
N GLY A 50 -8.94 3.80 15.83
CA GLY A 50 -7.93 4.38 14.96
C GLY A 50 -6.57 3.73 15.18
N GLU A 51 -6.24 3.41 16.42
CA GLU A 51 -5.01 2.67 16.76
C GLU A 51 -4.91 1.33 16.03
N LEU A 52 -6.02 0.57 16.00
CA LEU A 52 -6.08 -0.70 15.26
C LEU A 52 -5.94 -0.47 13.75
N PHE A 53 -6.60 0.55 13.20
CA PHE A 53 -6.42 0.93 11.80
C PHE A 53 -4.95 1.20 11.47
N TYR A 54 -4.29 2.07 12.26
CA TYR A 54 -2.89 2.43 12.04
C TYR A 54 -1.94 1.25 12.19
N ARG A 55 -2.21 0.31 13.10
CA ARG A 55 -1.40 -0.91 13.20
C ARG A 55 -1.50 -1.75 11.93
N MET A 56 -2.69 -1.90 11.33
CA MET A 56 -2.85 -2.71 10.11
C MET A 56 -2.02 -2.18 8.93
N ILE A 57 -1.83 -0.87 8.85
CA ILE A 57 -1.07 -0.20 7.77
C ILE A 57 0.33 0.27 8.22
N SER A 58 0.83 -0.22 9.36
CA SER A 58 2.14 0.20 9.87
C SER A 58 3.27 -0.52 9.15
N LEU A 59 4.20 0.25 8.55
CA LEU A 59 5.44 -0.30 8.00
C LEU A 59 6.37 -0.85 9.09
N GLU A 60 6.12 -0.58 10.37
CA GLU A 60 6.82 -1.22 11.50
C GLU A 60 6.60 -2.75 11.51
N ASN A 61 5.48 -3.22 10.93
CA ASN A 61 5.21 -4.66 10.76
C ASN A 61 6.20 -5.34 9.78
N LEU A 62 6.98 -4.54 9.05
CA LEU A 62 8.08 -4.98 8.19
C LEU A 62 9.46 -4.86 8.88
N SER A 63 9.52 -4.60 10.18
CA SER A 63 10.78 -4.46 10.95
C SER A 63 11.73 -5.66 10.83
N PHE A 64 11.21 -6.86 10.53
CA PHE A 64 12.04 -8.04 10.23
C PHE A 64 12.98 -7.85 9.02
N LEU A 65 12.73 -6.86 8.15
CA LEU A 65 13.64 -6.52 7.06
C LEU A 65 14.97 -5.94 7.54
N GLU A 66 14.96 -5.29 8.72
CA GLU A 66 16.13 -4.69 9.34
C GLU A 66 16.89 -5.67 10.26
N ASP A 67 16.32 -6.86 10.51
CA ASP A 67 16.97 -7.90 11.31
C ASP A 67 18.17 -8.51 10.57
N GLU A 68 19.39 -8.14 10.97
CA GLU A 68 20.64 -8.62 10.35
C GLU A 68 20.87 -10.13 10.54
N SER A 69 20.20 -10.76 11.51
CA SER A 69 20.30 -12.22 11.72
C SER A 69 19.51 -13.03 10.68
N LEU A 70 18.56 -12.41 9.97
CA LEU A 70 17.77 -13.07 8.94
C LEU A 70 18.45 -12.98 7.56
N PRO A 71 18.66 -14.11 6.87
CA PRO A 71 19.12 -14.11 5.49
C PRO A 71 18.18 -13.35 4.54
N LEU A 72 18.72 -12.77 3.46
CA LEU A 72 17.93 -12.00 2.49
C LEU A 72 16.81 -12.84 1.85
N HIS A 73 17.08 -14.10 1.53
CA HIS A 73 16.06 -15.01 0.99
C HIS A 73 14.90 -15.29 1.96
N GLU A 74 15.16 -15.37 3.26
CA GLU A 74 14.09 -15.49 4.26
C GLU A 74 13.26 -14.21 4.34
N LYS A 75 13.91 -13.04 4.34
CA LYS A 75 13.22 -11.75 4.29
C LYS A 75 12.32 -11.65 3.06
N ALA A 76 12.81 -12.10 1.90
CA ALA A 76 12.06 -12.08 0.65
C ALA A 76 10.86 -13.04 0.69
N HIS A 77 11.04 -14.23 1.30
CA HIS A 77 9.94 -15.17 1.49
C HIS A 77 8.85 -14.61 2.44
N ARG A 78 9.23 -13.83 3.46
CA ARG A 78 8.28 -13.23 4.40
C ARG A 78 7.54 -12.05 3.79
N ILE A 79 8.25 -11.11 3.16
CA ILE A 79 7.64 -9.88 2.63
C ILE A 79 6.68 -10.14 1.46
N LYS A 80 6.89 -11.19 0.65
CA LYS A 80 5.98 -11.49 -0.47
C LYS A 80 4.52 -11.66 -0.02
N GLY A 81 4.29 -12.14 1.21
CA GLY A 81 2.95 -12.30 1.78
C GLY A 81 2.22 -10.96 2.01
N PHE A 82 2.96 -9.86 2.15
CA PHE A 82 2.37 -8.54 2.37
C PHE A 82 1.69 -7.95 1.13
N VAL A 83 1.97 -8.47 -0.07
CA VAL A 83 1.17 -8.13 -1.26
C VAL A 83 -0.27 -8.60 -1.10
N ASN A 84 -0.46 -9.81 -0.55
CA ASN A 84 -1.81 -10.32 -0.26
C ASN A 84 -2.45 -9.52 0.87
N VAL A 85 -1.70 -9.20 1.94
CA VAL A 85 -2.20 -8.33 3.02
C VAL A 85 -2.72 -7.00 2.48
N TYR A 86 -1.98 -6.35 1.58
CA TYR A 86 -2.43 -5.11 0.94
C TYR A 86 -3.75 -5.32 0.17
N ASN A 87 -3.84 -6.35 -0.67
CA ASN A 87 -5.06 -6.65 -1.42
C ASN A 87 -6.26 -6.99 -0.51
N ASP A 88 -6.03 -7.77 0.53
CA ASP A 88 -7.02 -8.15 1.54
C ASP A 88 -7.56 -6.90 2.27
N LEU A 89 -6.69 -5.94 2.60
CA LEU A 89 -7.12 -4.66 3.18
C LEU A 89 -7.94 -3.84 2.18
N ILE A 90 -7.56 -3.77 0.90
CA ILE A 90 -8.37 -3.11 -0.13
C ILE A 90 -9.74 -3.77 -0.25
N GLU A 91 -9.81 -5.10 -0.29
CA GLU A 91 -11.08 -5.83 -0.30
C GLU A 91 -11.91 -5.51 0.94
N LEU A 92 -11.29 -5.54 2.12
CA LEU A 92 -11.97 -5.30 3.38
C LEU A 92 -12.58 -3.89 3.42
N TYR A 93 -11.84 -2.88 3.00
CA TYR A 93 -12.30 -1.49 3.01
C TYR A 93 -13.10 -1.08 1.77
N THR A 94 -13.19 -1.93 0.76
CA THR A 94 -14.04 -1.71 -0.42
C THR A 94 -15.40 -2.36 -0.23
N ASN A 95 -16.48 -1.59 -0.21
CA ASN A 95 -17.82 -2.17 -0.11
C ASN A 95 -18.55 -2.23 -1.45
N VAL A 96 -18.32 -3.31 -2.21
CA VAL A 96 -18.97 -3.54 -3.52
C VAL A 96 -20.49 -3.74 -3.44
N LEU A 97 -21.02 -4.11 -2.27
CA LEU A 97 -22.45 -4.36 -2.08
C LEU A 97 -23.24 -3.08 -1.79
N MET A 98 -22.57 -1.95 -1.59
CA MET A 98 -23.22 -0.71 -1.19
C MET A 98 -23.16 0.34 -2.29
N LYS A 99 -24.22 1.15 -2.37
CA LYS A 99 -24.36 2.22 -3.37
C LYS A 99 -23.31 3.32 -3.25
N LYS A 100 -22.60 3.39 -2.12
CA LYS A 100 -21.59 4.40 -1.82
C LYS A 100 -20.41 3.74 -1.11
N GLN A 101 -19.20 4.20 -1.42
CA GLN A 101 -18.00 3.86 -0.69
C GLN A 101 -17.88 4.71 0.59
N TYR A 102 -17.67 4.06 1.73
CA TYR A 102 -17.68 4.73 3.05
C TYR A 102 -16.30 4.97 3.63
N TYR A 103 -15.33 4.15 3.23
CA TYR A 103 -13.98 4.15 3.80
C TYR A 103 -12.95 4.78 2.86
N ASN A 104 -13.35 5.82 2.13
CA ASN A 104 -12.49 6.48 1.16
C ASN A 104 -11.19 7.04 1.79
N PRO A 105 -11.21 7.70 2.97
CA PRO A 105 -9.98 8.14 3.61
C PRO A 105 -9.06 7.00 4.04
N GLU A 106 -9.62 5.86 4.46
CA GLU A 106 -8.84 4.67 4.81
C GLU A 106 -8.22 4.01 3.57
N LEU A 107 -8.95 3.93 2.46
CA LEU A 107 -8.44 3.38 1.21
C LEU A 107 -7.21 4.14 0.70
N VAL A 108 -7.21 5.48 0.83
CA VAL A 108 -6.03 6.30 0.49
C VAL A 108 -4.80 5.90 1.30
N GLU A 109 -4.95 5.74 2.62
CA GLU A 109 -3.83 5.31 3.48
C GLU A 109 -3.39 3.87 3.19
N ILE A 110 -4.32 2.98 2.84
CA ILE A 110 -4.00 1.60 2.44
C ILE A 110 -3.21 1.59 1.11
N TRP A 111 -3.54 2.46 0.15
CA TRP A 111 -2.74 2.62 -1.07
C TRP A 111 -1.34 3.13 -0.78
N ILE A 112 -1.20 4.13 0.09
CA ILE A 112 0.10 4.65 0.52
C ILE A 112 0.92 3.53 1.20
N PHE A 113 0.28 2.73 2.06
CA PHE A 113 0.91 1.55 2.65
C PHE A 113 1.35 0.54 1.59
N GLY A 114 0.50 0.25 0.59
CA GLY A 114 0.84 -0.63 -0.53
C GLY A 114 2.06 -0.18 -1.32
N LEU A 115 2.17 1.12 -1.63
CA LEU A 115 3.36 1.73 -2.24
C LEU A 115 4.60 1.56 -1.33
N GLY A 116 4.44 1.73 -0.01
CA GLY A 116 5.50 1.50 0.96
C GLY A 116 5.99 0.05 1.01
N VAL A 117 5.07 -0.92 0.96
CA VAL A 117 5.38 -2.36 0.91
C VAL A 117 6.16 -2.70 -0.36
N THR A 118 5.68 -2.27 -1.53
CA THR A 118 6.34 -2.58 -2.81
C THR A 118 7.71 -1.91 -2.90
N GLN A 119 7.88 -0.70 -2.35
CA GLN A 119 9.19 -0.07 -2.24
C GLN A 119 10.14 -0.89 -1.36
N LYS A 120 9.69 -1.39 -0.20
CA LYS A 120 10.50 -2.27 0.65
C LYS A 120 10.88 -3.58 -0.05
N MET A 121 10.02 -4.09 -0.94
CA MET A 121 10.34 -5.24 -1.78
C MET A 121 11.43 -4.91 -2.82
N LEU A 122 11.36 -3.76 -3.48
CA LEU A 122 12.38 -3.31 -4.43
C LEU A 122 13.73 -3.11 -3.74
N ASP A 123 13.75 -2.46 -2.57
CA ASP A 123 14.97 -2.25 -1.77
C ASP A 123 15.64 -3.57 -1.39
N LEU A 124 14.84 -4.56 -0.99
CA LEU A 124 15.34 -5.90 -0.67
C LEU A 124 15.87 -6.61 -1.93
N ALA A 125 15.18 -6.49 -3.05
CA ALA A 125 15.61 -7.10 -4.30
C ALA A 125 16.92 -6.51 -4.81
N GLU A 126 17.15 -5.20 -4.65
CA GLU A 126 18.46 -4.61 -4.92
C GLU A 126 19.56 -5.19 -4.03
N LYS A 127 19.31 -5.35 -2.73
CA LYS A 127 20.26 -5.99 -1.81
C LYS A 127 20.58 -7.42 -2.25
N ILE A 128 19.57 -8.17 -2.69
CA ILE A 128 19.73 -9.52 -3.23
C ILE A 128 20.57 -9.53 -4.51
N ASN A 129 20.30 -8.62 -5.45
CA ASN A 129 21.05 -8.51 -6.71
C ASN A 129 22.53 -8.18 -6.50
N LYS A 130 22.85 -7.48 -5.39
CA LYS A 130 24.21 -7.15 -4.97
C LYS A 130 24.87 -8.24 -4.11
N SER A 131 24.17 -9.32 -3.75
CA SER A 131 24.66 -10.38 -2.87
C SER A 131 25.52 -11.42 -3.60
N ASP A 132 26.61 -11.83 -2.96
CA ASP A 132 27.46 -12.93 -3.41
C ASP A 132 27.01 -14.31 -2.91
N VAL A 133 26.03 -14.35 -2.02
CA VAL A 133 25.52 -15.60 -1.44
C VAL A 133 24.73 -16.40 -2.49
N PRO A 134 25.07 -17.67 -2.77
CA PRO A 134 24.40 -18.46 -3.82
C PRO A 134 22.90 -18.59 -3.64
N ALA A 135 22.41 -18.66 -2.39
CA ALA A 135 20.99 -18.74 -2.10
C ALA A 135 20.22 -17.47 -2.52
N ASP A 136 20.83 -16.30 -2.34
CA ASP A 136 20.23 -15.01 -2.69
C ASP A 136 20.28 -14.80 -4.20
N ARG A 137 21.40 -15.13 -4.87
CA ARG A 137 21.53 -15.02 -6.33
C ARG A 137 20.46 -15.79 -7.09
N ARG A 138 20.01 -16.94 -6.57
CA ARG A 138 18.89 -17.71 -7.16
C ARG A 138 17.57 -16.94 -7.18
N MET A 139 17.42 -15.92 -6.35
CA MET A 139 16.22 -15.08 -6.27
C MET A 139 16.31 -13.81 -7.11
N ALA A 140 17.47 -13.46 -7.66
CA ALA A 140 17.67 -12.24 -8.45
C ALA A 140 16.73 -12.15 -9.67
N SER A 141 16.35 -13.30 -10.23
CA SER A 141 15.35 -13.37 -11.32
C SER A 141 13.98 -12.81 -10.94
N GLY A 142 13.65 -12.73 -9.65
CA GLY A 142 12.41 -12.17 -9.14
C GLY A 142 12.33 -10.64 -9.26
N TYR A 143 13.44 -9.94 -9.51
CA TYR A 143 13.45 -8.47 -9.52
C TYR A 143 12.47 -7.88 -10.54
N LYS A 144 12.44 -8.43 -11.76
CA LYS A 144 11.50 -8.00 -12.81
C LYS A 144 10.03 -8.22 -12.42
N SER A 145 9.74 -9.27 -11.67
CA SER A 145 8.38 -9.49 -11.16
C SER A 145 7.98 -8.45 -10.12
N ILE A 146 8.91 -8.04 -9.25
CA ILE A 146 8.67 -6.98 -8.26
C ILE A 146 8.47 -5.62 -8.94
N GLN A 147 9.25 -5.32 -9.99
CA GLN A 147 9.02 -4.14 -10.84
C GLN A 147 7.61 -4.16 -11.46
N GLY A 148 7.15 -5.31 -11.96
CA GLY A 148 5.80 -5.46 -12.48
C GLY A 148 4.70 -5.25 -11.43
N ILE A 149 4.89 -5.77 -10.21
CA ILE A 149 3.98 -5.55 -9.07
C ILE A 149 3.91 -4.05 -8.73
N TYR A 150 5.07 -3.39 -8.67
CA TYR A 150 5.15 -1.95 -8.43
C TYR A 150 4.38 -1.15 -9.48
N LEU A 151 4.64 -1.39 -10.78
CA LEU A 151 3.98 -0.66 -11.86
C LEU A 151 2.47 -0.91 -11.87
N THR A 152 2.03 -2.15 -11.67
CA THR A 152 0.61 -2.49 -11.58
C THR A 152 -0.07 -1.74 -10.43
N GLY A 153 0.56 -1.71 -9.26
CA GLY A 153 0.06 -0.98 -8.10
C GLY A 153 0.02 0.53 -8.34
N LEU A 154 1.10 1.10 -8.87
CA LEU A 154 1.20 2.53 -9.20
C LEU A 154 0.08 2.97 -10.14
N MET A 155 -0.11 2.24 -11.24
CA MET A 155 -1.12 2.55 -12.25
C MET A 155 -2.54 2.43 -11.70
N GLU A 156 -2.80 1.42 -10.86
CA GLU A 156 -4.09 1.28 -10.19
C GLU A 156 -4.37 2.45 -9.24
N VAL A 157 -3.38 2.89 -8.44
CA VAL A 157 -3.56 4.03 -7.54
C VAL A 157 -3.79 5.33 -8.31
N LEU A 158 -3.04 5.58 -9.39
CA LEU A 158 -3.27 6.73 -10.28
C LEU A 158 -4.67 6.70 -10.88
N ARG A 159 -5.14 5.53 -11.33
CA ARG A 159 -6.50 5.34 -11.84
C ARG A 159 -7.56 5.67 -10.77
N GLN A 160 -7.35 5.23 -9.54
CA GLN A 160 -8.26 5.49 -8.43
C GLN A 160 -8.31 6.97 -8.05
N GLN A 161 -7.18 7.68 -8.15
CA GLN A 161 -7.09 9.10 -7.85
C GLN A 161 -7.95 9.97 -8.79
N GLN A 162 -8.29 9.49 -9.99
CA GLN A 162 -9.16 10.18 -10.93
C GLN A 162 -10.60 10.34 -10.43
N TYR A 163 -11.04 9.51 -9.48
CA TYR A 163 -12.38 9.60 -8.89
C TYR A 163 -12.46 10.70 -7.82
N THR A 164 -12.10 11.93 -8.20
CA THR A 164 -11.91 13.07 -7.29
C THR A 164 -13.13 13.42 -6.44
N SER A 165 -14.34 13.11 -6.92
CA SER A 165 -15.59 13.31 -6.18
C SER A 165 -15.80 12.33 -5.02
N GLN A 166 -15.05 11.23 -4.97
CA GLN A 166 -15.17 10.22 -3.92
C GLN A 166 -14.29 10.54 -2.70
N TYR A 167 -13.19 11.26 -2.88
CA TYR A 167 -12.17 11.47 -1.85
C TYR A 167 -12.08 12.95 -1.46
N PRO A 168 -11.81 13.26 -0.19
CA PRO A 168 -11.44 14.62 0.21
C PRO A 168 -10.19 15.07 -0.55
N VAL A 169 -10.17 16.32 -1.02
CA VAL A 169 -9.04 16.90 -1.78
C VAL A 169 -7.72 16.75 -1.02
N ARG A 170 -7.73 16.96 0.31
CA ARG A 170 -6.54 16.81 1.16
C ARG A 170 -5.97 15.39 1.15
N ASP A 171 -6.83 14.36 1.11
CA ASP A 171 -6.37 12.97 1.06
C ASP A 171 -5.78 12.66 -0.32
N LEU A 172 -6.35 13.22 -1.40
CA LEU A 172 -5.79 13.10 -2.75
C LEU A 172 -4.45 13.82 -2.89
N GLU A 173 -4.26 14.96 -2.23
CA GLU A 173 -2.98 15.69 -2.21
C GLU A 173 -1.89 14.91 -1.48
N LEU A 174 -2.23 14.28 -0.35
CA LEU A 174 -1.34 13.38 0.38
C LEU A 174 -0.96 12.15 -0.48
N LEU A 175 -1.92 11.62 -1.23
CA LEU A 175 -1.67 10.53 -2.17
C LEU A 175 -0.73 10.97 -3.30
N THR A 176 -0.90 12.17 -3.83
CA THR A 176 0.03 12.76 -4.82
C THR A 176 1.44 12.86 -4.26
N ASP A 177 1.63 13.35 -3.03
CA ASP A 177 2.97 13.42 -2.41
C ASP A 177 3.63 12.04 -2.39
N SER A 178 2.88 11.02 -1.98
CA SER A 178 3.36 9.64 -1.89
C SER A 178 3.69 9.05 -3.27
N LEU A 179 2.83 9.29 -4.26
CA LEU A 179 3.04 8.84 -5.64
C LEU A 179 4.24 9.52 -6.29
N SER A 180 4.39 10.83 -6.11
CA SER A 180 5.51 11.59 -6.67
C SER A 180 6.85 11.11 -6.12
N ILE A 181 6.95 10.94 -4.80
CA ILE A 181 8.16 10.38 -4.16
C ILE A 181 8.44 8.96 -4.70
N SER A 182 7.39 8.14 -4.80
CA SER A 182 7.51 6.77 -5.30
C SER A 182 8.05 6.72 -6.73
N VAL A 183 7.51 7.53 -7.64
CA VAL A 183 7.93 7.60 -9.04
C VAL A 183 9.36 8.12 -9.16
N GLN A 184 9.68 9.25 -8.50
CA GLN A 184 11.02 9.83 -8.55
C GLN A 184 12.10 8.86 -8.09
N ARG A 185 11.81 8.06 -7.06
CA ARG A 185 12.75 7.06 -6.55
C ARG A 185 13.01 5.92 -7.52
N ASN A 186 12.07 5.63 -8.42
CA ASN A 186 12.10 4.44 -9.27
C ASN A 186 12.32 4.74 -10.76
N MET A 187 12.33 6.02 -11.16
CA MET A 187 12.40 6.40 -12.56
C MET A 187 13.66 5.95 -13.30
N GLU A 188 14.77 5.72 -12.59
CA GLU A 188 16.04 5.32 -13.21
C GLU A 188 15.97 3.99 -13.98
N TRP A 189 15.01 3.13 -13.67
CA TRP A 189 14.86 1.82 -14.33
C TRP A 189 13.65 1.74 -15.28
N PHE A 190 12.87 2.81 -15.43
CA PHE A 190 11.77 2.83 -16.39
C PHE A 190 12.31 2.89 -17.82
N ASP A 191 11.68 2.14 -18.72
CA ASP A 191 11.88 2.32 -20.15
C ASP A 191 10.93 3.39 -20.70
N GLU A 192 11.12 3.78 -21.96
CA GLU A 192 10.35 4.84 -22.62
C GLU A 192 8.84 4.56 -22.60
N ASP A 193 8.45 3.30 -22.83
CA ASP A 193 7.04 2.87 -22.80
C ASP A 193 6.45 3.01 -21.38
N THR A 194 7.18 2.54 -20.36
CA THR A 194 6.77 2.68 -18.96
C THR A 194 6.62 4.14 -18.55
N SER A 195 7.62 4.98 -18.88
CA SER A 195 7.56 6.42 -18.61
C SER A 195 6.36 7.07 -19.28
N GLU A 196 6.09 6.77 -20.54
CA GLU A 196 4.95 7.36 -21.26
C GLU A 196 3.59 6.90 -20.69
N GLN A 197 3.46 5.63 -20.29
CA GLN A 197 2.25 5.12 -19.62
C GLN A 197 1.99 5.85 -18.30
N ILE A 198 3.03 6.05 -17.48
CA ILE A 198 2.91 6.80 -16.21
C ILE A 198 2.53 8.26 -16.48
N LYS A 199 3.17 8.92 -17.46
CA LYS A 199 2.83 10.30 -17.86
C LYS A 199 1.37 10.42 -18.29
N GLN A 200 0.87 9.47 -19.08
CA GLN A 200 -0.53 9.46 -19.52
C GLN A 200 -1.49 9.28 -18.34
N ALA A 201 -1.18 8.38 -17.40
CA ALA A 201 -1.98 8.22 -16.19
C ALA A 201 -2.00 9.49 -15.32
N MET A 202 -0.85 10.18 -15.16
CA MET A 202 -0.77 11.46 -14.46
C MET A 202 -1.58 12.56 -15.15
N ARG A 203 -1.51 12.68 -16.49
CA ARG A 203 -2.32 13.62 -17.27
C ARG A 203 -3.81 13.38 -17.07
N ALA A 204 -4.24 12.11 -17.04
CA ALA A 204 -5.63 11.78 -16.75
C ALA A 204 -6.06 12.24 -15.34
N VAL A 205 -5.18 12.15 -14.34
CA VAL A 205 -5.46 12.73 -13.01
C VAL A 205 -5.54 14.25 -13.07
N ILE A 206 -4.60 14.93 -13.74
CA ILE A 206 -4.59 16.39 -13.94
C ILE A 206 -5.92 16.88 -14.53
N ASP A 207 -6.43 16.18 -15.55
CA ASP A 207 -7.70 16.53 -16.21
C ASP A 207 -8.92 16.33 -15.31
N SER A 208 -8.85 15.37 -14.37
CA SER A 208 -9.95 15.04 -13.45
C SER A 208 -10.02 15.88 -12.17
N THR A 209 -8.95 16.61 -11.84
CA THR A 209 -8.81 17.30 -10.54
C THR A 209 -8.99 18.81 -10.64
N SER A 210 -9.49 19.40 -9.55
CA SER A 210 -9.52 20.85 -9.35
C SER A 210 -8.39 21.36 -8.45
N SER A 211 -7.61 20.48 -7.81
CA SER A 211 -6.49 20.91 -6.95
C SER A 211 -5.32 21.39 -7.80
N LEU A 212 -4.92 22.65 -7.59
CA LEU A 212 -3.73 23.21 -8.24
C LEU A 212 -2.45 22.51 -7.81
N LYS A 213 -2.37 22.05 -6.55
CA LYS A 213 -1.22 21.32 -6.03
C LYS A 213 -1.01 20.03 -6.83
N ILE A 214 -2.06 19.20 -6.94
CA ILE A 214 -1.99 17.93 -7.70
C ILE A 214 -1.55 18.18 -9.15
N LYS A 215 -2.09 19.24 -9.78
CA LYS A 215 -1.71 19.59 -11.15
C LYS A 215 -0.24 19.95 -11.27
N ASN A 216 0.25 20.82 -10.40
CA ASN A 216 1.62 21.30 -10.46
C ASN A 216 2.61 20.17 -10.19
N ASP A 217 2.37 19.36 -9.15
CA ASP A 217 3.26 18.26 -8.77
C ASP A 217 3.41 17.23 -9.90
N TYR A 218 2.31 16.89 -10.59
CA TYR A 218 2.35 15.96 -11.71
C TYR A 218 2.90 16.57 -12.99
N LEU A 219 2.68 17.86 -13.26
CA LEU A 219 3.33 18.52 -14.41
C LEU A 219 4.86 18.53 -14.24
N GLU A 220 5.35 18.91 -13.06
CA GLU A 220 6.78 18.88 -12.74
C GLU A 220 7.36 17.47 -12.88
N LEU A 221 6.65 16.47 -12.36
CA LEU A 221 7.09 15.08 -12.46
C LEU A 221 7.09 14.57 -13.90
N ILE A 222 6.11 14.94 -14.73
CA ILE A 222 6.06 14.59 -16.16
C ILE A 222 7.24 15.17 -16.93
N GLU A 223 7.74 16.36 -16.56
CA GLU A 223 8.87 17.01 -17.22
C GLU A 223 10.20 16.28 -17.01
N ILE A 224 10.36 15.62 -15.86
CA ILE A 224 11.60 14.91 -15.49
C ILE A 224 11.55 13.41 -15.76
N LEU A 225 10.35 12.84 -15.96
CA LEU A 225 10.13 11.43 -16.30
C LEU A 225 10.39 11.16 -17.80
#